data_AF-A0A6J4TSQ5-F1
#
_entry.id   AF-A0A6J4TSQ5-F1
#
_cell.length_a   1.000
_cell.length_b   1.000
_cell.length_c   1.000
_cell.angle_alpha   90.00
_cell.angle_beta   90.00
_cell.angle_gamma   90.00
#
_symmetry.space_group_name_H-M   'P 1'
#
loop_
_entity.id
_entity.type
_entity.pdbx_description
1 polymer ?
#
loop_
_entity_poly.entity_id
_entity_poly.type
_entity_poly.pdbx_seq_one_letter_code
_entity_poly.pdbx_strand_id
1 'polypeptide(L)'
;QERLAALLAGRDVALACEELTLRVRADVEAGRWREAALGLRVAFEAALAELEPWREAAGLAERLAELSARGDNVTAAAQTALQGGLDDEQIAAVASALGRLEAALRARVVGAGD
;
A
#
# COMPACT_ATOMS: atom_id res chain seq x y z
N GLN A 1 18.43 5.98 11.87
CA GLN A 1 19.54 5.47 11.03
C GLN A 1 19.64 3.93 11.03
N GLU A 2 18.92 3.25 11.92
CA GLU A 2 18.98 1.80 12.13
C GLU A 2 18.46 0.97 10.94
N ARG A 3 17.34 1.36 10.34
CA ARG A 3 16.79 0.67 9.15
C ARG A 3 17.73 0.70 7.94
N LEU A 4 18.37 1.84 7.68
CA LEU A 4 19.34 1.94 6.58
C LEU A 4 20.55 1.03 6.82
N ALA A 5 21.02 0.93 8.06
CA ALA A 5 22.08 0.00 8.43
C ALA A 5 21.64 -1.46 8.30
N ALA A 6 20.39 -1.79 8.61
CA ALA A 6 19.82 -3.12 8.42
C ALA A 6 19.71 -3.50 6.93
N LEU A 7 19.25 -2.58 6.07
CA LEU A 7 19.20 -2.77 4.61
C LEU A 7 20.60 -2.99 4.02
N LEU A 8 21.56 -2.13 4.37
CA LEU A 8 22.95 -2.27 3.91
C LEU A 8 23.63 -3.55 4.40
N ALA A 9 23.21 -4.06 5.56
CA ALA A 9 23.71 -5.31 6.11
C ALA A 9 22.90 -6.55 5.69
N GLY A 10 21.91 -6.40 4.79
CA GLY A 10 21.06 -7.50 4.31
C GLY A 10 20.12 -8.10 5.37
N ARG A 11 19.93 -7.41 6.49
CA ARG A 11 19.02 -7.81 7.58
C ARG A 11 17.61 -7.24 7.44
N ASP A 12 17.41 -6.31 6.51
CA ASP A 12 16.10 -5.83 6.07
C ASP A 12 16.02 -5.93 4.54
N VAL A 13 14.81 -5.97 4.01
CA VAL A 13 14.52 -6.06 2.58
C VAL A 13 13.73 -4.82 2.16
N ALA A 14 14.20 -4.18 1.09
CA ALA A 14 13.42 -3.17 0.37
C ALA A 14 12.25 -3.87 -0.32
N LEU A 15 11.03 -3.56 0.11
CA LEU A 15 9.82 -4.18 -0.42
C LEU A 15 9.33 -3.42 -1.66
N ALA A 16 8.86 -4.14 -2.68
CA ALA A 16 8.31 -3.51 -3.87
C ALA A 16 7.07 -2.67 -3.53
N CYS A 17 6.25 -3.12 -2.57
CA CYS A 17 5.06 -2.40 -2.14
C CYS A 17 5.36 -1.02 -1.55
N GLU A 18 6.54 -0.79 -0.96
CA GLU A 18 6.94 0.52 -0.44
C GLU A 18 7.14 1.53 -1.57
N GLU A 19 7.92 1.15 -2.59
CA GLU A 19 8.15 2.00 -3.78
C GLU A 19 6.85 2.24 -4.57
N LEU A 20 6.04 1.19 -4.75
CA LEU A 20 4.74 1.32 -5.42
C LEU A 20 3.82 2.29 -4.66
N THR A 21 3.79 2.22 -3.33
CA THR A 21 2.99 3.14 -2.49
C THR A 21 3.46 4.59 -2.65
N LEU A 22 4.78 4.83 -2.68
CA LEU A 22 5.32 6.17 -2.90
C LEU A 22 4.92 6.76 -4.27
N ARG A 23 4.92 5.93 -5.32
CA ARG A 23 4.46 6.35 -6.66
C ARG A 23 2.97 6.69 -6.65
N VAL A 24 2.15 5.83 -6.04
CA VAL A 24 0.70 6.07 -5.92
C VAL A 24 0.43 7.37 -5.15
N ARG A 25 1.15 7.64 -4.07
CA ARG A 25 1.03 8.91 -3.35
C ARG A 25 1.38 10.11 -4.23
N ALA A 26 2.46 10.02 -5.01
CA ALA A 26 2.84 11.08 -5.93
C ALA A 26 1.81 11.29 -7.07
N ASP A 27 1.10 10.25 -7.48
CA ASP A 27 -0.02 10.37 -8.42
C ASP A 27 -1.23 11.05 -7.78
N VAL A 28 -1.59 10.68 -6.54
CA VAL A 28 -2.65 11.34 -5.76
C VAL A 28 -2.35 12.83 -5.54
N GLU A 29 -1.14 13.17 -5.11
CA GLU A 29 -0.69 14.56 -4.89
C GLU A 29 -0.74 15.40 -6.16
N ALA A 30 -0.57 14.77 -7.33
CA ALA A 30 -0.63 15.43 -8.63
C ALA A 30 -2.02 15.39 -9.29
N GLY A 31 -3.05 14.85 -8.62
CA GLY A 31 -4.40 14.70 -9.16
C GLY A 31 -4.52 13.67 -10.29
N ARG A 32 -3.51 12.80 -10.47
CA ARG A 32 -3.49 11.70 -11.44
C ARG A 32 -4.24 10.48 -10.89
N TRP A 33 -5.54 10.65 -10.65
CA TRP A 33 -6.37 9.65 -9.97
C TRP A 33 -6.48 8.33 -10.73
N ARG A 34 -6.46 8.38 -12.07
CA ARG A 34 -6.48 7.19 -12.91
C ARG A 34 -5.22 6.34 -12.68
N GLU A 35 -4.05 6.96 -12.76
CA GLU A 35 -2.75 6.34 -12.51
C GLU A 35 -2.65 5.82 -11.08
N ALA A 36 -3.11 6.63 -10.11
CA ALA A 36 -3.14 6.26 -8.70
C ALA A 36 -3.96 4.98 -8.47
N ALA A 37 -5.18 4.87 -9.03
CA ALA A 37 -6.02 3.69 -8.87
C ALA A 37 -5.39 2.42 -9.49
N LEU A 38 -4.78 2.56 -10.67
CA LEU A 38 -4.09 1.45 -11.34
C LEU A 38 -2.87 0.98 -10.55
N GLY A 39 -2.06 1.93 -10.07
CA GLY A 39 -0.88 1.64 -9.25
C GLY A 39 -1.27 1.05 -7.88
N LEU A 40 -2.35 1.54 -7.27
CA LEU A 40 -2.80 1.10 -5.95
C LEU A 40 -3.19 -0.37 -5.93
N ARG A 41 -3.82 -0.88 -7.01
CA ARG A 41 -4.12 -2.31 -7.13
C ARG A 41 -2.86 -3.17 -7.03
N VAL A 42 -1.82 -2.81 -7.80
CA VAL A 42 -0.54 -3.54 -7.77
C VAL A 42 0.16 -3.39 -6.43
N ALA A 43 0.09 -2.20 -5.82
CA ALA A 43 0.66 -1.95 -4.50
C ALA A 43 -0.01 -2.79 -3.41
N PHE A 44 -1.34 -2.98 -3.47
CA PHE A 44 -2.11 -3.83 -2.55
C PHE A 44 -1.73 -5.32 -2.70
N GLU A 45 -1.70 -5.82 -3.93
CA GLU A 45 -1.30 -7.20 -4.22
C GLU A 45 0.12 -7.49 -3.71
N ALA A 46 1.06 -6.58 -4.00
CA ALA A 46 2.42 -6.65 -3.50
C ALA A 46 2.46 -6.60 -1.97
N ALA A 47 1.75 -5.67 -1.33
CA ALA A 47 1.77 -5.53 0.13
C ALA A 47 1.21 -6.75 0.85
N LEU A 48 0.11 -7.34 0.37
CA LEU A 48 -0.45 -8.55 0.99
C LEU A 48 0.52 -9.72 0.91
N ALA A 49 1.22 -9.88 -0.21
CA ALA A 49 2.22 -10.94 -0.38
C ALA A 49 3.50 -10.67 0.42
N GLU A 50 4.00 -9.43 0.34
CA GLU A 50 5.28 -9.03 0.91
C GLU A 50 5.21 -8.73 2.40
N LEU A 51 4.06 -8.44 2.99
CA LEU A 51 3.95 -8.21 4.44
C LEU A 51 3.56 -9.47 5.21
N GLU A 52 3.15 -10.54 4.53
CA GLU A 52 2.75 -11.81 5.14
C GLU A 52 3.81 -12.38 6.11
N PRO A 53 5.12 -12.39 5.78
CA PRO A 53 6.15 -12.89 6.71
C PRO A 53 6.25 -12.08 8.01
N TRP A 54 5.72 -10.86 8.05
CA TRP A 54 5.73 -9.97 9.21
C TRP A 54 4.40 -9.97 9.97
N ARG A 55 3.44 -10.85 9.63
CA ARG A 55 2.08 -10.88 10.20
C ARG A 55 2.05 -10.82 11.73
N GLU A 56 3.00 -11.47 12.39
CA GLU A 56 3.12 -11.54 13.85
C GLU A 56 3.62 -10.24 14.51
N ALA A 57 4.09 -9.27 13.72
CA ALA A 57 4.44 -7.95 14.22
C ALA A 57 3.20 -7.22 14.77
N ALA A 58 3.40 -6.44 15.84
CA ALA A 58 2.33 -5.83 16.61
C ALA A 58 1.33 -5.06 15.72
N GLY A 59 0.08 -5.55 15.70
CA GLY A 59 -1.03 -4.93 14.97
C GLY A 59 -0.97 -5.07 13.44
N LEU A 60 0.00 -5.79 12.87
CA LEU A 60 0.09 -5.98 11.42
C LEU A 60 -0.95 -6.96 10.89
N ALA A 61 -1.23 -8.07 11.61
CA ALA A 61 -2.25 -9.04 11.22
C ALA A 61 -3.63 -8.41 10.97
N GLU A 62 -4.08 -7.52 11.86
CA GLU A 62 -5.36 -6.80 11.73
C GLU A 62 -5.34 -5.88 10.49
N ARG A 63 -4.24 -5.16 10.28
CA ARG A 63 -4.08 -4.27 9.12
C ARG A 63 -4.07 -5.05 7.80
N LEU A 64 -3.43 -6.23 7.75
CA LEU A 64 -3.46 -7.10 6.57
C LEU A 64 -4.87 -7.62 6.28
N ALA A 65 -5.63 -7.97 7.32
CA ALA A 65 -7.03 -8.34 7.16
C ALA A 65 -7.88 -7.17 6.61
N GLU A 66 -7.68 -5.95 7.13
CA GLU A 66 -8.33 -4.75 6.60
C GLU A 66 -7.98 -4.46 5.14
N LEU A 67 -6.71 -4.64 4.75
CA LEU A 67 -6.26 -4.47 3.36
C LEU A 67 -6.87 -5.52 2.44
N SER A 68 -6.88 -6.78 2.88
CA SER A 68 -7.46 -7.89 2.12
C SER A 68 -8.96 -7.67 1.88
N ALA A 69 -9.71 -7.25 2.90
CA ALA A 69 -11.14 -6.94 2.78
C ALA A 69 -11.45 -5.76 1.82
N ARG A 70 -10.45 -4.94 1.47
CA ARG A 70 -10.59 -3.82 0.54
C ARG A 70 -10.14 -4.15 -0.89
N GLY A 71 -9.54 -5.33 -1.11
CA GLY A 71 -8.95 -5.71 -2.40
C GLY A 71 -9.94 -5.65 -3.56
N ASP A 72 -11.18 -6.10 -3.36
CA ASP A 72 -12.22 -6.08 -4.40
C ASP A 72 -12.60 -4.64 -4.78
N ASN A 73 -12.70 -3.74 -3.80
CA ASN A 73 -13.03 -2.34 -4.05
C ASN A 73 -11.90 -1.61 -4.79
N VAL A 74 -10.64 -1.87 -4.43
CA VAL A 74 -9.47 -1.32 -5.14
C VAL A 74 -9.42 -1.86 -6.57
N THR A 75 -9.74 -3.14 -6.77
CA THR A 75 -9.80 -3.76 -8.10
C THR A 75 -10.90 -3.12 -8.95
N ALA A 76 -12.09 -2.93 -8.40
CA ALA A 76 -13.20 -2.28 -9.07
C ALA A 76 -12.85 -0.83 -9.47
N ALA A 77 -12.24 -0.05 -8.56
CA ALA A 77 -11.78 1.30 -8.86
C ALA A 77 -10.74 1.31 -10.01
N ALA A 78 -9.78 0.39 -10.00
CA ALA A 78 -8.80 0.26 -11.09
C ALA A 78 -9.46 -0.11 -12.42
N GLN A 79 -10.48 -0.97 -12.41
CA GLN A 79 -11.24 -1.33 -13.61
C GLN A 79 -12.04 -0.14 -14.16
N THR A 80 -12.72 0.62 -13.31
CA THR A 80 -13.42 1.85 -13.72
C THR A 80 -12.44 2.88 -14.25
N ALA A 81 -11.29 3.04 -13.58
CA ALA A 81 -10.22 3.91 -14.03
C ALA A 81 -9.76 3.58 -15.46
N LEU A 82 -9.75 2.30 -15.89
CA LEU A 82 -9.44 1.92 -17.28
C LEU A 82 -10.47 2.45 -18.29
N GLN A 83 -11.74 2.55 -17.91
CA GLN A 83 -12.86 2.86 -18.80
C GLN A 83 -13.10 4.36 -19.04
N GLY A 84 -12.42 5.26 -18.32
CA GLY A 84 -12.55 6.70 -18.63
C GLY A 84 -12.29 7.66 -17.47
N GLY A 85 -12.13 7.16 -16.24
CA GLY A 85 -11.87 8.01 -15.07
C GLY A 85 -12.53 7.43 -13.83
N LEU A 86 -12.50 8.21 -12.74
CA LEU A 86 -13.12 7.87 -11.46
C LEU A 86 -14.08 8.99 -11.10
N ASP A 87 -15.20 8.65 -10.47
CA ASP A 87 -16.06 9.63 -9.80
C ASP A 87 -15.50 10.02 -8.42
N ASP A 88 -16.11 11.02 -7.77
CA ASP A 88 -15.65 11.53 -6.47
C ASP A 88 -15.68 10.47 -5.36
N GLU A 89 -16.65 9.55 -5.41
CA GLU A 89 -16.76 8.45 -4.44
C GLU A 89 -15.60 7.46 -4.61
N GLN A 90 -15.28 7.10 -5.84
CA GLN A 90 -14.18 6.22 -6.16
C GLN A 90 -12.82 6.87 -5.87
N ILE A 91 -12.68 8.18 -6.11
CA ILE A 91 -11.51 8.96 -5.71
C ILE A 91 -11.32 8.90 -4.19
N ALA A 92 -12.38 9.14 -3.42
CA ALA A 92 -12.33 9.06 -1.96
C ALA A 92 -11.99 7.63 -1.48
N ALA A 93 -12.50 6.60 -2.15
CA ALA A 93 -12.18 5.21 -1.86
C ALA A 93 -10.69 4.89 -2.11
N VAL A 94 -10.13 5.36 -3.23
CA VAL A 94 -8.70 5.22 -3.57
C VAL A 94 -7.83 5.90 -2.53
N ALA A 95 -8.13 7.14 -2.15
CA ALA A 95 -7.39 7.88 -1.13
C ALA A 95 -7.44 7.20 0.25
N SER A 96 -8.63 6.71 0.65
CA SER A 96 -8.83 5.99 1.91
C SER A 96 -8.04 4.67 1.94
N ALA A 97 -8.06 3.91 0.83
CA ALA A 97 -7.32 2.67 0.69
C ALA A 97 -5.80 2.89 0.72
N LEU A 98 -5.29 3.95 0.05
CA LEU A 98 -3.89 4.34 0.15
C LEU A 98 -3.48 4.62 1.60
N GLY A 99 -4.27 5.40 2.35
CA GLY A 99 -3.97 5.69 3.75
C GLY A 99 -3.91 4.44 4.65
N ARG A 100 -4.71 3.41 4.35
CA ARG A 100 -4.66 2.11 5.05
C ARG A 100 -3.39 1.34 4.72
N LEU A 101 -2.98 1.35 3.45
CA LEU A 101 -1.72 0.73 3.03
C LEU A 101 -0.52 1.41 3.70
N GLU A 102 -0.47 2.74 3.71
CA GLU A 102 0.57 3.50 4.40
C GLU A 102 0.60 3.24 5.92
N ALA A 103 -0.56 2.99 6.54
CA ALA A 103 -0.63 2.60 7.94
C ALA A 103 -0.06 1.20 8.21
N ALA A 104 -0.27 0.24 7.30
CA ALA A 104 0.32 -1.09 7.38
C ALA A 104 1.85 -1.04 7.22
N LEU A 105 2.34 -0.28 6.25
CA LEU A 105 3.78 -0.10 6.04
C LEU A 105 4.46 0.58 7.23
N ARG A 106 3.83 1.60 7.83
CA ARG A 106 4.34 2.22 9.07
C ARG A 106 4.38 1.24 10.24
N ALA A 107 3.36 0.41 10.41
CA ALA A 107 3.33 -0.60 11.48
C ALA A 107 4.46 -1.62 11.32
N ARG A 108 4.77 -2.05 10.09
CA ARG A 108 5.93 -2.91 9.80
C ARG A 108 7.24 -2.25 10.24
N VAL A 109 7.45 -0.97 9.91
CA VAL A 109 8.69 -0.26 10.25
C VAL A 109 8.86 -0.12 11.76
N VAL A 110 7.78 0.15 12.51
CA VAL A 110 7.82 0.24 13.97
C VAL A 110 8.12 -1.14 14.58
N GLY A 111 7.39 -2.18 14.17
CA GLY A 111 7.58 -3.53 14.69
C GLY A 111 8.90 -4.21 14.30
N ALA A 112 9.64 -3.67 13.32
CA ALA A 112 10.99 -4.13 12.98
C ALA A 112 12.10 -3.47 13.82
N GLY A 113 11.77 -2.45 14.62
CA GLY A 113 12.70 -1.74 15.50
C GLY A 113 12.70 -2.19 16.96
N ASP A 114 11.76 -3.08 17.34
CA ASP A 114 11.70 -3.76 18.65
C ASP A 114 12.43 -5.11 18.59
#